data_AF-A0A969B7E2-F1
#
_entry.id   AF-A0A969B7E2-F1
#
_cell.length_a   1.000
_cell.length_b   1.000
_cell.length_c   1.000
_cell.angle_alpha   90.00
_cell.angle_beta   90.00
_cell.angle_gamma   90.00
#
_symmetry.space_group_name_H-M   'P 1'
#
loop_
_entity.id
_entity.type
_entity.pdbx_description
1 polymer ?
#
loop_
_entity_poly.entity_id
_entity_poly.type
_entity_poly.pdbx_seq_one_letter_code
_entity_poly.pdbx_strand_id
1 'polypeptide(L)'
;MRLLSIAMLVAICCQLFSQTYEDEFKTRANLIIRYTAEIYPRGNNGDCPSGCKGDLSDFGKYNYPKILAAYTYYSADDSTQAQKMKARLDVYATKPSFHFNNLALPRLLHTFPNAPGVKENQVEFIKRVFERTDSYNAWTTEGTENHVNMSRLPGYLFAQFALENYPDSFPLAQQRLNEMKEWIEYYSKRAFETGTGEWNSTTYGAYNILPWINIYDFAQDDTVKSMARAILDYYACELAVHYSQALTGGPDMRGNQNTQSFKGICSLPGMAMVWQQPFCHQHQQHRQW
;
A
#
# COMPACT_ATOMS: atom_id res chain seq x y z
N MET A 1 -27.40 -24.32 -33.25
CA MET A 1 -26.77 -23.03 -32.86
C MET A 1 -27.50 -22.29 -31.74
N ARG A 2 -28.81 -21.98 -31.84
CA ARG A 2 -29.53 -21.18 -30.80
C ARG A 2 -29.55 -21.80 -29.39
N LEU A 3 -29.64 -23.12 -29.25
CA LEU A 3 -29.62 -23.81 -27.95
C LEU A 3 -28.24 -23.77 -27.26
N LEU A 4 -27.15 -23.79 -28.05
CA LEU A 4 -25.79 -23.67 -27.52
C LEU A 4 -25.53 -22.25 -26.98
N SER A 5 -26.06 -21.23 -27.66
CA SER A 5 -25.94 -19.83 -27.23
C SER A 5 -26.69 -19.55 -25.92
N ILE A 6 -27.87 -20.17 -25.73
CA ILE A 6 -28.66 -20.02 -24.49
C ILE A 6 -27.98 -20.77 -23.33
N ALA A 7 -27.47 -21.98 -23.54
CA ALA A 7 -26.74 -22.73 -22.52
C ALA A 7 -25.45 -22.02 -22.08
N MET A 8 -24.74 -21.37 -23.00
CA MET A 8 -23.53 -20.60 -22.70
C MET A 8 -23.85 -19.32 -21.91
N LEU A 9 -24.94 -18.62 -22.24
CA LEU A 9 -25.43 -17.47 -21.48
C LEU A 9 -25.89 -17.86 -20.08
N VAL A 10 -26.60 -18.98 -19.92
CA VAL A 10 -27.02 -19.49 -18.60
C VAL A 10 -25.80 -19.94 -17.77
N ALA A 11 -24.80 -20.58 -18.38
CA ALA A 11 -23.57 -20.97 -17.68
C ALA A 11 -22.75 -19.75 -17.21
N ILE A 12 -22.64 -18.71 -18.04
CA ILE A 12 -21.96 -17.44 -17.68
C ILE A 12 -22.74 -16.74 -16.56
N CYS A 13 -24.07 -16.66 -16.65
CA CYS A 13 -24.90 -16.09 -15.59
C CYS A 13 -24.77 -16.90 -14.29
N CYS A 14 -24.85 -18.24 -14.34
CA CYS A 14 -24.71 -19.08 -13.14
C CYS A 14 -23.30 -18.99 -12.52
N GLN A 15 -22.24 -18.83 -13.32
CA GLN A 15 -20.89 -18.58 -12.80
C GLN A 15 -20.73 -17.19 -12.17
N LEU A 16 -21.50 -16.20 -12.64
CA LEU A 16 -21.55 -14.87 -12.02
C LEU A 16 -22.40 -14.86 -10.73
N PHE A 17 -23.37 -15.77 -10.59
CA PHE A 17 -24.23 -15.86 -9.40
C PHE A 17 -23.77 -16.88 -8.33
N SER A 18 -22.79 -17.75 -8.62
CA SER A 18 -22.28 -18.73 -7.65
C SER A 18 -21.03 -18.29 -6.89
N GLN A 19 -20.53 -17.08 -7.13
CA GLN A 19 -19.34 -16.57 -6.47
C GLN A 19 -19.75 -15.86 -5.18
N THR A 20 -19.05 -16.16 -4.08
CA THR A 20 -19.17 -15.33 -2.88
C THR A 20 -18.58 -13.95 -3.18
N TYR A 21 -18.98 -12.93 -2.42
CA TYR A 21 -18.34 -11.60 -2.51
C TYR A 21 -16.82 -11.69 -2.47
N GLU A 22 -16.32 -12.65 -1.69
CA GLU A 22 -14.89 -12.88 -1.59
C GLU A 22 -14.26 -13.42 -2.87
N ASP A 23 -14.87 -14.41 -3.50
CA ASP A 23 -14.33 -15.00 -4.73
C ASP A 23 -14.28 -13.94 -5.82
N GLU A 24 -15.30 -13.09 -5.89
CA GLU A 24 -15.29 -11.94 -6.79
C GLU A 24 -14.18 -10.94 -6.45
N PHE A 25 -14.00 -10.63 -5.17
CA PHE A 25 -12.95 -9.73 -4.70
C PHE A 25 -11.56 -10.26 -5.08
N LYS A 26 -11.28 -11.53 -4.78
CA LYS A 26 -10.03 -12.21 -5.16
C LYS A 26 -9.83 -12.21 -6.67
N THR A 27 -10.88 -12.46 -7.44
CA THR A 27 -10.82 -12.42 -8.90
C THR A 27 -10.44 -11.01 -9.40
N ARG A 28 -11.09 -9.95 -8.88
CA ARG A 28 -10.75 -8.56 -9.21
C ARG A 28 -9.32 -8.20 -8.79
N ALA A 29 -8.90 -8.59 -7.59
CA ALA A 29 -7.55 -8.37 -7.08
C ALA A 29 -6.51 -9.03 -7.99
N ASN A 30 -6.72 -10.29 -8.37
CA ASN A 30 -5.83 -11.04 -9.26
C ASN A 30 -5.72 -10.40 -10.65
N LEU A 31 -6.82 -9.88 -11.21
CA LEU A 31 -6.79 -9.14 -12.47
C LEU A 31 -5.90 -7.89 -12.37
N ILE A 32 -6.01 -7.14 -11.28
CA ILE A 32 -5.20 -5.93 -11.05
C ILE A 32 -3.73 -6.30 -10.80
N ILE A 33 -3.45 -7.34 -10.02
CA ILE A 33 -2.09 -7.85 -9.77
C ILE A 33 -1.45 -8.24 -11.09
N ARG A 34 -2.13 -9.08 -11.87
CA ARG A 34 -1.66 -9.53 -13.17
C ARG A 34 -1.44 -8.35 -14.12
N TYR A 35 -2.41 -7.44 -14.25
CA TYR A 35 -2.26 -6.26 -15.09
C TYR A 35 -1.03 -5.44 -14.70
N THR A 36 -0.83 -5.23 -13.40
CA THR A 36 0.32 -4.48 -12.90
C THR A 36 1.63 -5.24 -13.17
N ALA A 37 1.67 -6.54 -12.89
CA ALA A 37 2.82 -7.41 -13.09
C ALA A 37 3.23 -7.58 -14.56
N GLU A 38 2.27 -7.62 -15.49
CA GLU A 38 2.52 -7.87 -16.91
C GLU A 38 2.59 -6.57 -17.73
N ILE A 39 1.65 -5.66 -17.52
CA ILE A 39 1.39 -4.55 -18.46
C ILE A 39 1.89 -3.21 -17.93
N TYR A 40 1.84 -2.95 -16.62
CA TYR A 40 2.25 -1.65 -16.08
C TYR A 40 3.79 -1.47 -16.08
N PRO A 41 4.31 -0.32 -16.57
CA PRO A 41 3.59 0.79 -17.16
C PRO A 41 3.15 0.50 -18.61
N ARG A 42 1.89 0.85 -18.95
CA ARG A 42 1.24 0.50 -20.23
C ARG A 42 2.02 0.98 -21.47
N GLY A 43 2.81 2.05 -21.35
CA GLY A 43 3.57 2.64 -22.46
C GLY A 43 4.94 2.00 -22.73
N ASN A 44 5.38 1.03 -21.93
CA ASN A 44 6.71 0.43 -22.05
C ASN A 44 6.69 -1.09 -21.80
N ASN A 45 5.62 -1.79 -22.21
CA ASN A 45 5.48 -3.25 -22.10
C ASN A 45 5.91 -3.85 -20.74
N GLY A 46 5.67 -3.13 -19.64
CA GLY A 46 6.03 -3.59 -18.30
C GLY A 46 7.50 -3.42 -17.88
N ASP A 47 8.37 -2.82 -18.71
CA ASP A 47 9.83 -2.86 -18.54
C ASP A 47 10.37 -1.96 -17.43
N CYS A 48 10.06 -0.67 -17.44
CA CYS A 48 10.66 0.30 -16.51
C CYS A 48 9.71 1.50 -16.33
N PRO A 49 9.03 1.65 -15.18
CA PRO A 49 8.22 2.83 -14.89
C PRO A 49 9.10 4.07 -14.67
N SER A 50 8.48 5.25 -14.69
CA SER A 50 9.15 6.51 -14.38
C SER A 50 9.89 6.43 -13.05
N GLY A 51 11.14 6.89 -13.01
CA GLY A 51 11.94 6.79 -11.79
C GLY A 51 12.57 5.42 -11.52
N CYS A 52 12.43 4.42 -12.42
CA CYS A 52 12.98 3.07 -12.19
C CYS A 52 14.50 3.03 -11.98
N LYS A 53 15.23 4.09 -12.33
CA LYS A 53 16.67 4.27 -12.10
C LYS A 53 16.99 5.19 -10.90
N GLY A 54 15.97 5.64 -10.16
CA GLY A 54 16.12 6.58 -9.05
C GLY A 54 16.51 7.99 -9.51
N ASP A 55 16.12 8.35 -10.72
CA ASP A 55 16.29 9.66 -11.35
C ASP A 55 15.16 10.65 -10.96
N LEU A 56 14.03 10.14 -10.48
CA LEU A 56 12.98 10.93 -9.83
C LEU A 56 13.13 10.88 -8.31
N SER A 57 12.75 11.95 -7.61
CA SER A 57 12.77 11.99 -6.15
C SER A 57 11.69 11.12 -5.51
N ASP A 58 10.54 10.94 -6.17
CA ASP A 58 9.37 10.18 -5.72
C ASP A 58 9.22 8.83 -6.43
N PHE A 59 10.32 8.25 -6.91
CA PHE A 59 10.34 7.05 -7.73
C PHE A 59 9.61 5.83 -7.12
N GLY A 60 9.52 5.76 -5.79
CA GLY A 60 8.80 4.68 -5.10
C GLY A 60 7.32 4.61 -5.47
N LYS A 61 6.72 5.75 -5.80
CA LYS A 61 5.33 5.89 -6.25
C LYS A 61 5.01 4.99 -7.44
N TYR A 62 5.96 4.84 -8.36
CA TYR A 62 5.78 4.11 -9.61
C TYR A 62 6.42 2.72 -9.57
N ASN A 63 7.50 2.55 -8.82
CA ASN A 63 8.21 1.28 -8.76
C ASN A 63 7.53 0.23 -7.87
N TYR A 64 7.06 0.63 -6.69
CA TYR A 64 6.50 -0.34 -5.73
C TYR A 64 5.29 -1.13 -6.24
N PRO A 65 4.29 -0.52 -6.93
CA PRO A 65 3.18 -1.28 -7.49
C PRO A 65 3.66 -2.43 -8.38
N LYS A 66 4.66 -2.17 -9.22
CA LYS A 66 5.23 -3.17 -10.13
C LYS A 66 5.99 -4.26 -9.38
N ILE A 67 6.83 -3.88 -8.41
CA ILE A 67 7.63 -4.84 -7.62
C ILE A 67 6.71 -5.78 -6.84
N LEU A 68 5.75 -5.23 -6.09
CA LEU A 68 4.78 -6.01 -5.31
C LEU A 68 3.98 -6.95 -6.21
N ALA A 69 3.42 -6.43 -7.30
CA ALA A 69 2.62 -7.24 -8.22
C ALA A 69 3.45 -8.35 -8.88
N ALA A 70 4.69 -8.07 -9.29
CA ALA A 70 5.56 -9.06 -9.91
C ALA A 70 5.96 -10.17 -8.92
N TYR A 71 6.31 -9.84 -7.68
CA TYR A 71 6.60 -10.84 -6.66
C TYR A 71 5.38 -11.68 -6.29
N THR A 72 4.19 -11.07 -6.21
CA THR A 72 2.95 -11.81 -5.97
C THR A 72 2.58 -12.73 -7.14
N TYR A 73 2.77 -12.29 -8.39
CA TYR A 73 2.31 -13.03 -9.57
C TYR A 73 3.29 -14.09 -10.08
N TYR A 74 4.60 -13.80 -10.10
CA TYR A 74 5.62 -14.69 -10.68
C TYR A 74 6.40 -15.52 -9.65
N SER A 75 6.05 -15.43 -8.37
CA SER A 75 6.88 -15.85 -7.24
C SER A 75 8.16 -15.01 -7.07
N ALA A 76 8.54 -14.81 -5.81
CA ALA A 76 9.73 -14.07 -5.41
C ALA A 76 11.03 -14.91 -5.48
N ASP A 77 10.90 -16.24 -5.56
CA ASP A 77 12.00 -17.20 -5.33
C ASP A 77 12.74 -17.61 -6.62
N ASP A 78 13.30 -16.64 -7.36
CA ASP A 78 14.18 -16.84 -8.53
C ASP A 78 13.48 -17.07 -9.89
N SER A 79 12.71 -16.07 -10.32
CA SER A 79 12.28 -15.92 -11.72
C SER A 79 13.08 -14.82 -12.44
N THR A 80 13.13 -14.84 -13.78
CA THR A 80 13.67 -13.71 -14.57
C THR A 80 13.02 -12.38 -14.19
N GLN A 81 11.74 -12.41 -13.78
CA GLN A 81 11.03 -11.24 -13.29
C GLN A 81 11.51 -10.82 -11.90
N ALA A 82 11.80 -11.77 -11.00
CA ALA A 82 12.38 -11.48 -9.70
C ALA A 82 13.74 -10.78 -9.82
N GLN A 83 14.58 -11.20 -10.77
CA GLN A 83 15.86 -10.54 -11.07
C GLN A 83 15.69 -9.13 -11.64
N LYS A 84 14.69 -8.91 -12.51
CA LYS A 84 14.33 -7.55 -12.96
C LYS A 84 13.87 -6.67 -11.79
N MET A 85 13.11 -7.21 -10.85
CA MET A 85 12.66 -6.45 -9.67
C MET A 85 13.80 -6.19 -8.69
N LYS A 86 14.75 -7.12 -8.56
CA LYS A 86 15.98 -6.93 -7.80
C LYS A 86 16.70 -5.66 -8.25
N ALA A 87 17.00 -5.54 -9.55
CA ALA A 87 17.70 -4.38 -10.09
C ALA A 87 17.00 -3.04 -9.77
N ARG A 88 15.66 -3.05 -9.62
CA ARG A 88 14.89 -1.87 -9.21
C ARG A 88 14.95 -1.61 -7.71
N LEU A 89 14.99 -2.67 -6.90
CA LEU A 89 15.14 -2.56 -5.45
C LEU A 89 16.54 -2.08 -5.05
N ASP A 90 17.58 -2.48 -5.79
CA ASP A 90 18.96 -2.03 -5.56
C ASP A 90 19.08 -0.49 -5.61
N VAL A 91 18.20 0.19 -6.36
CA VAL A 91 18.13 1.67 -6.37
C VAL A 91 17.78 2.23 -4.98
N TYR A 92 16.87 1.60 -4.23
CA TYR A 92 16.44 2.10 -2.93
C TYR A 92 17.54 1.99 -1.86
N ALA A 93 18.51 1.10 -2.06
CA ALA A 93 19.68 0.98 -1.20
C ALA A 93 20.63 2.20 -1.37
N THR A 94 20.53 2.94 -2.47
CA THR A 94 21.46 4.04 -2.79
C THR A 94 20.83 5.42 -2.80
N LYS A 95 19.50 5.50 -2.71
CA LYS A 95 18.74 6.75 -2.85
C LYS A 95 18.10 7.19 -1.54
N PRO A 96 17.76 8.48 -1.40
CA PRO A 96 17.09 8.98 -0.19
C PRO A 96 15.76 8.26 0.08
N SER A 97 15.59 7.83 1.33
CA SER A 97 14.40 7.16 1.85
C SER A 97 13.47 8.20 2.47
N PHE A 98 12.32 8.46 1.82
CA PHE A 98 11.27 9.38 2.29
C PHE A 98 9.95 9.23 1.51
N HIS A 99 8.80 9.47 2.18
CA HIS A 99 7.45 9.43 1.62
C HIS A 99 7.19 8.20 0.72
N PHE A 100 7.00 8.44 -0.59
CA PHE A 100 6.75 7.43 -1.59
C PHE A 100 7.82 6.34 -1.65
N ASN A 101 9.05 6.66 -1.24
CA ASN A 101 10.17 5.71 -1.20
C ASN A 101 10.19 4.88 0.08
N ASN A 102 9.35 5.19 1.07
CA ASN A 102 9.23 4.43 2.33
C ASN A 102 7.95 3.61 2.37
N LEU A 103 6.90 4.09 1.72
CA LEU A 103 5.54 3.57 1.79
C LEU A 103 5.43 2.04 1.75
N ALA A 104 5.97 1.40 0.71
CA ALA A 104 5.76 -0.03 0.45
C ALA A 104 6.95 -0.90 0.86
N LEU A 105 8.05 -0.30 1.31
CA LEU A 105 9.24 -1.04 1.71
C LEU A 105 8.99 -1.96 2.92
N PRO A 106 8.27 -1.56 3.98
CA PRO A 106 7.92 -2.46 5.07
C PRO A 106 7.17 -3.69 4.60
N ARG A 107 6.21 -3.54 3.66
CA ARG A 107 5.48 -4.69 3.11
C ARG A 107 6.42 -5.66 2.39
N LEU A 108 7.37 -5.15 1.61
CA LEU A 108 8.37 -6.01 0.97
C LEU A 108 9.24 -6.76 1.98
N LEU A 109 9.70 -6.08 3.03
CA LEU A 109 10.51 -6.68 4.10
C LEU A 109 9.77 -7.82 4.81
N HIS A 110 8.48 -7.67 5.09
CA HIS A 110 7.69 -8.65 5.84
C HIS A 110 7.08 -9.75 4.95
N THR A 111 6.61 -9.42 3.74
CA THR A 111 5.95 -10.39 2.86
C THR A 111 6.94 -11.18 2.00
N PHE A 112 8.06 -10.58 1.59
CA PHE A 112 9.02 -11.19 0.68
C PHE A 112 10.47 -11.09 1.21
N PRO A 113 10.75 -11.50 2.45
CA PRO A 113 12.06 -11.31 3.07
C PRO A 113 13.20 -11.99 2.30
N ASN A 114 12.89 -13.09 1.58
CA ASN A 114 13.85 -13.88 0.84
C ASN A 114 14.02 -13.46 -0.63
N ALA A 115 13.20 -12.53 -1.13
CA ALA A 115 13.35 -12.04 -2.50
C ALA A 115 14.76 -11.45 -2.70
N PRO A 116 15.45 -11.71 -3.83
CA PRO A 116 16.88 -11.36 -3.98
C PRO A 116 17.20 -9.90 -3.62
N GLY A 117 16.43 -8.94 -4.16
CA GLY A 117 16.66 -7.51 -3.90
C GLY A 117 16.22 -7.04 -2.52
N VAL A 118 15.34 -7.79 -1.84
CA VAL A 118 14.97 -7.51 -0.45
C VAL A 118 16.08 -8.03 0.44
N LYS A 119 16.38 -9.33 0.35
CA LYS A 119 17.36 -10.05 1.17
C LYS A 119 18.74 -9.39 1.16
N GLU A 120 19.23 -8.98 -0.02
CA GLU A 120 20.56 -8.37 -0.16
C GLU A 120 20.66 -6.96 0.43
N ASN A 121 19.54 -6.22 0.49
CA ASN A 121 19.55 -4.80 0.82
C ASN A 121 18.85 -4.47 2.15
N GLN A 122 18.41 -5.45 2.94
CA GLN A 122 17.63 -5.23 4.17
C GLN A 122 18.30 -4.21 5.11
N VAL A 123 19.58 -4.41 5.43
CA VAL A 123 20.33 -3.51 6.33
C VAL A 123 20.44 -2.10 5.73
N GLU A 124 20.74 -1.97 4.44
CA GLU A 124 20.90 -0.66 3.80
C GLU A 124 19.57 0.11 3.74
N PHE A 125 18.46 -0.58 3.49
CA PHE A 125 17.13 0.02 3.56
C PHE A 125 16.85 0.63 4.94
N ILE A 126 17.10 -0.12 6.01
CA ILE A 126 16.90 0.36 7.38
C ILE A 126 17.89 1.50 7.71
N LYS A 127 19.16 1.34 7.33
CA LYS A 127 20.20 2.34 7.57
C LYS A 127 19.83 3.69 6.97
N ARG A 128 19.30 3.74 5.74
CA ARG A 128 18.86 4.98 5.10
C ARG A 128 17.72 5.69 5.82
N VAL A 129 16.87 4.95 6.52
CA VAL A 129 15.81 5.53 7.37
C VAL A 129 16.41 6.07 8.67
N PHE A 130 17.26 5.30 9.33
CA PHE A 130 17.81 5.64 10.65
C PHE A 130 18.85 6.77 10.63
N GLU A 131 19.69 6.81 9.60
CA GLU A 131 20.77 7.81 9.48
C GLU A 131 20.28 9.17 8.96
N ARG A 132 19.02 9.27 8.55
CA ARG A 132 18.47 10.51 8.04
C ARG A 132 18.08 11.45 9.17
N THR A 133 18.71 12.63 9.20
CA THR A 133 18.58 13.62 10.29
C THR A 133 17.96 14.96 9.88
N ASP A 134 17.61 15.15 8.60
CA ASP A 134 16.91 16.34 8.11
C ASP A 134 15.41 16.34 8.50
N SER A 135 14.63 17.38 8.17
CA SER A 135 13.17 17.39 8.44
C SER A 135 12.39 16.35 7.63
N TYR A 136 13.02 15.73 6.64
CA TYR A 136 12.43 14.83 5.67
C TYR A 136 12.66 13.35 6.06
N ASN A 137 12.45 13.01 7.33
CA ASN A 137 12.73 11.67 7.86
C ASN A 137 11.49 10.98 8.47
N ALA A 138 11.61 9.70 8.83
CA ALA A 138 10.52 8.90 9.38
C ALA A 138 10.10 9.28 10.82
N TRP A 139 10.89 10.08 11.53
CA TRP A 139 10.76 10.37 12.96
C TRP A 139 10.13 11.74 13.21
N THR A 140 10.54 12.76 12.46
CA THR A 140 10.05 14.13 12.58
C THR A 140 9.09 14.49 11.45
N THR A 141 9.44 14.12 10.22
CA THR A 141 8.69 14.34 8.97
C THR A 141 8.26 15.80 8.72
N GLU A 142 7.81 16.10 7.51
CA GLU A 142 7.23 17.40 7.17
C GLU A 142 6.07 17.26 6.17
N GLY A 143 5.44 18.38 5.84
CA GLY A 143 4.45 18.48 4.77
C GLY A 143 3.02 18.20 5.20
N THR A 144 2.21 17.77 4.24
CA THR A 144 0.78 17.44 4.39
C THR A 144 0.58 16.08 5.05
N GLU A 145 -0.67 15.69 5.29
CA GLU A 145 -0.96 14.46 6.03
C GLU A 145 -0.46 13.19 5.30
N ASN A 146 -0.60 13.13 3.97
CA ASN A 146 -0.08 12.01 3.17
C ASN A 146 1.42 11.80 3.34
N HIS A 147 2.17 12.89 3.41
CA HIS A 147 3.61 12.92 3.64
C HIS A 147 3.93 12.35 5.02
N VAL A 148 3.24 12.84 6.05
CA VAL A 148 3.38 12.37 7.42
C VAL A 148 3.10 10.87 7.52
N ASN A 149 1.97 10.40 6.97
CA ASN A 149 1.56 9.00 7.02
C ASN A 149 2.52 8.09 6.25
N MET A 150 2.99 8.48 5.07
CA MET A 150 3.95 7.71 4.28
C MET A 150 5.36 7.63 4.88
N SER A 151 5.67 8.47 5.87
CA SER A 151 6.98 8.47 6.53
C SER A 151 6.93 7.84 7.93
N ARG A 152 6.03 8.32 8.80
CA ARG A 152 6.00 7.94 10.21
C ARG A 152 5.45 6.53 10.45
N LEU A 153 4.41 6.13 9.73
CA LEU A 153 3.85 4.78 9.86
C LEU A 153 4.87 3.72 9.40
N PRO A 154 5.53 3.83 8.23
CA PRO A 154 6.65 2.94 7.91
C PRO A 154 7.78 3.00 8.94
N GLY A 155 8.04 4.17 9.54
CA GLY A 155 9.00 4.35 10.64
C GLY A 155 8.82 3.36 11.78
N TYR A 156 7.57 3.12 12.21
CA TYR A 156 7.25 2.12 13.23
C TYR A 156 7.72 0.72 12.81
N LEU A 157 7.38 0.30 11.59
CA LEU A 157 7.72 -1.04 11.10
C LEU A 157 9.21 -1.19 10.80
N PHE A 158 9.90 -0.13 10.39
CA PHE A 158 11.35 -0.15 10.25
C PHE A 158 12.04 -0.31 11.61
N ALA A 159 11.55 0.40 12.65
CA ALA A 159 12.07 0.25 14.00
C ALA A 159 11.82 -1.15 14.57
N GLN A 160 10.62 -1.70 14.36
CA GLN A 160 10.28 -3.07 14.74
C GLN A 160 11.21 -4.09 14.04
N PHE A 161 11.33 -4.00 12.72
CA PHE A 161 12.16 -4.90 11.94
C PHE A 161 13.66 -4.80 12.32
N ALA A 162 14.15 -3.59 12.55
CA ALA A 162 15.53 -3.35 12.99
C ALA A 162 15.81 -3.98 14.36
N LEU A 163 14.89 -3.82 15.31
CA LEU A 163 15.00 -4.36 16.66
C LEU A 163 15.05 -5.89 16.65
N GLU A 164 14.22 -6.53 15.83
CA GLU A 164 14.11 -7.99 15.77
C GLU A 164 15.30 -8.65 15.06
N ASN A 165 15.78 -8.05 13.98
CA ASN A 165 16.72 -8.71 13.07
C ASN A 165 18.16 -8.21 13.22
N TYR A 166 18.35 -6.96 13.68
CA TYR A 166 19.64 -6.29 13.68
C TYR A 166 19.84 -5.37 14.92
N PRO A 167 19.57 -5.83 16.15
CA PRO A 167 19.58 -4.98 17.34
C PRO A 167 20.93 -4.30 17.59
N ASP A 168 22.04 -4.99 17.33
CA ASP A 168 23.40 -4.45 17.52
C ASP A 168 23.73 -3.33 16.51
N SER A 169 23.20 -3.42 15.29
CA SER A 169 23.41 -2.43 14.23
C SER A 169 22.52 -1.20 14.40
N PHE A 170 21.39 -1.34 15.10
CA PHE A 170 20.41 -0.26 15.30
C PHE A 170 20.03 -0.12 16.78
N PRO A 171 20.96 0.36 17.63
CA PRO A 171 20.73 0.44 19.08
C PRO A 171 19.58 1.38 19.47
N LEU A 172 19.19 2.30 18.58
CA LEU A 172 18.06 3.22 18.79
C LEU A 172 16.71 2.63 18.35
N ALA A 173 16.66 1.40 17.82
CA ALA A 173 15.44 0.81 17.28
C ALA A 173 14.31 0.74 18.33
N GLN A 174 14.60 0.33 19.56
CA GLN A 174 13.60 0.29 20.64
C GLN A 174 13.05 1.68 20.96
N GLN A 175 13.91 2.71 21.00
CA GLN A 175 13.49 4.09 21.24
C GLN A 175 12.56 4.58 20.11
N ARG A 176 12.97 4.37 18.84
CA ARG A 176 12.16 4.79 17.68
C ARG A 176 10.82 4.05 17.61
N LEU A 177 10.79 2.78 17.99
CA LEU A 177 9.56 2.00 18.06
C LEU A 177 8.57 2.61 19.05
N ASN A 178 9.04 3.00 20.24
CA ASN A 178 8.22 3.63 21.27
C ASN A 178 7.72 5.02 20.83
N GLU A 179 8.60 5.86 20.28
CA GLU A 179 8.24 7.18 19.76
C GLU A 179 7.16 7.09 18.66
N MET A 180 7.28 6.11 17.76
CA MET A 180 6.28 5.93 16.70
C MET A 180 4.97 5.36 17.24
N LYS A 181 5.00 4.50 18.27
CA LYS A 181 3.78 4.04 18.95
C LYS A 181 3.02 5.19 19.58
N GLU A 182 3.69 6.07 20.31
CA GLU A 182 3.10 7.27 20.92
C GLU A 182 2.49 8.19 19.85
N TRP A 183 3.19 8.37 18.72
CA TRP A 183 2.68 9.17 17.62
C TRP A 183 1.45 8.53 16.95
N ILE A 184 1.44 7.20 16.75
CA ILE A 184 0.28 6.47 16.21
C ILE A 184 -0.93 6.63 17.14
N GLU A 185 -0.73 6.53 18.45
CA GLU A 185 -1.80 6.75 19.43
C GLU A 185 -2.34 8.18 19.36
N TYR A 186 -1.45 9.17 19.35
CA TYR A 186 -1.85 10.56 19.20
C TYR A 186 -2.64 10.79 17.91
N TYR A 187 -2.09 10.38 16.76
CA TYR A 187 -2.72 10.63 15.47
C TYR A 187 -4.05 9.90 15.34
N SER A 188 -4.13 8.65 15.82
CA SER A 188 -5.38 7.88 15.75
C SER A 188 -6.52 8.58 16.50
N LYS A 189 -6.27 9.10 17.71
CA LYS A 189 -7.25 9.92 18.45
C LYS A 189 -7.63 11.18 17.68
N ARG A 190 -6.63 11.91 17.16
CA ARG A 190 -6.84 13.16 16.41
C ARG A 190 -7.70 12.97 15.15
N ALA A 191 -7.52 11.86 14.44
CA ALA A 191 -8.32 11.57 13.25
C ALA A 191 -9.82 11.45 13.58
N PHE A 192 -10.19 10.87 14.73
CA PHE A 192 -11.59 10.81 15.17
C PHE A 192 -12.13 12.13 15.72
N GLU A 193 -11.25 12.98 16.28
CA GLU A 193 -11.64 14.28 16.83
C GLU A 193 -11.85 15.34 15.74
N THR A 194 -11.00 15.34 14.71
CA THR A 194 -10.97 16.43 13.70
C THR A 194 -11.08 15.98 12.26
N GLY A 195 -11.19 14.68 12.00
CA GLY A 195 -11.11 14.12 10.66
C GLY A 195 -9.68 14.09 10.12
N THR A 196 -9.56 13.79 8.83
CA THR A 196 -8.28 13.66 8.11
C THR A 196 -7.92 14.93 7.35
N GLY A 197 -6.63 15.25 7.32
CA GLY A 197 -6.07 16.46 6.70
C GLY A 197 -6.00 16.45 5.17
N GLU A 198 -6.12 15.29 4.52
CA GLU A 198 -6.17 15.20 3.05
C GLU A 198 -7.55 15.48 2.44
N TRP A 199 -8.57 15.79 3.25
CA TRP A 199 -9.91 16.22 2.80
C TRP A 199 -10.50 15.35 1.68
N ASN A 200 -10.39 14.03 1.82
CA ASN A 200 -10.91 13.08 0.82
C ASN A 200 -10.27 13.23 -0.59
N SER A 201 -9.03 13.72 -0.67
CA SER A 201 -8.25 13.79 -1.91
C SER A 201 -8.19 12.43 -2.62
N THR A 202 -8.73 12.38 -3.85
CA THR A 202 -8.68 11.14 -4.65
C THR A 202 -7.24 10.66 -4.88
N THR A 203 -6.32 11.59 -5.11
CA THR A 203 -4.93 11.26 -5.44
C THR A 203 -4.19 10.69 -4.24
N TYR A 204 -4.43 11.26 -3.04
CA TYR A 204 -3.66 10.93 -1.85
C TYR A 204 -4.35 9.95 -0.91
N GLY A 205 -5.65 9.68 -1.07
CA GLY A 205 -6.38 8.73 -0.23
C GLY A 205 -5.71 7.35 -0.14
N ALA A 206 -5.29 6.78 -1.27
CA ALA A 206 -4.57 5.52 -1.27
C ALA A 206 -3.21 5.60 -0.55
N TYR A 207 -2.47 6.70 -0.73
CA TYR A 207 -1.18 6.92 -0.08
C TYR A 207 -1.30 7.18 1.43
N ASN A 208 -2.47 7.63 1.88
CA ASN A 208 -2.83 7.72 3.29
C ASN A 208 -3.21 6.37 3.89
N ILE A 209 -3.97 5.56 3.16
CA ILE A 209 -4.53 4.29 3.66
C ILE A 209 -3.46 3.19 3.70
N LEU A 210 -2.60 3.09 2.68
CA LEU A 210 -1.65 1.99 2.53
C LEU A 210 -0.68 1.82 3.72
N PRO A 211 -0.09 2.89 4.31
CA PRO A 211 0.73 2.72 5.50
C PRO A 211 -0.04 2.14 6.69
N TRP A 212 -1.31 2.50 6.88
CA TRP A 212 -2.16 1.94 7.93
C TRP A 212 -2.41 0.45 7.72
N ILE A 213 -2.64 0.02 6.48
CA ILE A 213 -2.77 -1.40 6.15
C ILE A 213 -1.49 -2.15 6.50
N ASN A 214 -0.31 -1.57 6.21
CA ASN A 214 0.96 -2.18 6.60
C ASN A 214 1.10 -2.31 8.12
N ILE A 215 0.69 -1.29 8.89
CA ILE A 215 0.72 -1.37 10.36
C ILE A 215 -0.19 -2.50 10.85
N TYR A 216 -1.42 -2.57 10.35
CA TYR A 216 -2.34 -3.62 10.78
C TYR A 216 -1.82 -5.02 10.46
N ASP A 217 -1.27 -5.23 9.25
CA ASP A 217 -0.79 -6.54 8.83
C ASP A 217 0.47 -6.97 9.61
N PHE A 218 1.39 -6.04 9.91
CA PHE A 218 2.75 -6.38 10.33
C PHE A 218 3.15 -5.93 11.73
N ALA A 219 2.44 -5.02 12.38
CA ALA A 219 2.78 -4.63 13.76
C ALA A 219 2.63 -5.82 14.70
N GLN A 220 3.60 -6.07 15.58
CA GLN A 220 3.50 -7.16 16.56
C GLN A 220 2.72 -6.77 17.81
N ASP A 221 2.67 -5.48 18.13
CA ASP A 221 1.89 -4.95 19.24
C ASP A 221 0.40 -4.89 18.88
N ASP A 222 -0.43 -5.67 19.59
CA ASP A 222 -1.87 -5.73 19.38
C ASP A 222 -2.59 -4.40 19.61
N THR A 223 -2.05 -3.53 20.48
CA THR A 223 -2.57 -2.18 20.69
C THR A 223 -2.36 -1.35 19.42
N VAL A 224 -1.17 -1.43 18.82
CA VAL A 224 -0.83 -0.71 17.59
C VAL A 224 -1.67 -1.22 16.41
N LYS A 225 -1.84 -2.54 16.28
CA LYS A 225 -2.77 -3.14 15.31
C LYS A 225 -4.20 -2.64 15.51
N SER A 226 -4.67 -2.57 16.74
CA SER A 226 -6.03 -2.12 17.05
C SER A 226 -6.24 -0.65 16.69
N MET A 227 -5.25 0.22 16.93
CA MET A 227 -5.29 1.63 16.50
C MET A 227 -5.32 1.75 14.97
N ALA A 228 -4.50 0.98 14.27
CA ALA A 228 -4.52 0.95 12.80
C ALA A 228 -5.86 0.45 12.26
N ARG A 229 -6.44 -0.58 12.87
CA ARG A 229 -7.77 -1.07 12.52
C ARG A 229 -8.82 0.02 12.67
N ALA A 230 -8.84 0.74 13.78
CA ALA A 230 -9.81 1.81 14.00
C ALA A 230 -9.71 2.90 12.91
N ILE A 231 -8.48 3.28 12.52
CA ILE A 231 -8.27 4.25 11.44
C ILE A 231 -8.69 3.71 10.08
N LEU A 232 -8.49 2.41 9.82
CA LEU A 232 -8.94 1.78 8.57
C LEU A 232 -10.47 1.66 8.52
N ASP A 233 -11.12 1.37 9.63
CA ASP A 233 -12.58 1.39 9.75
C ASP A 233 -13.11 2.83 9.49
N TYR A 234 -12.43 3.86 10.03
CA TYR A 234 -12.73 5.27 9.73
C TYR A 234 -12.60 5.56 8.23
N TYR A 235 -11.49 5.21 7.58
CA TYR A 235 -11.31 5.41 6.14
C TYR A 235 -12.32 4.62 5.30
N ALA A 236 -12.74 3.43 5.74
CA ALA A 236 -13.79 2.67 5.07
C ALA A 236 -15.13 3.41 5.12
N CYS A 237 -15.48 4.00 6.26
CA CYS A 237 -16.64 4.87 6.38
C CYS A 237 -16.53 6.11 5.47
N GLU A 238 -15.39 6.80 5.48
CA GLU A 238 -15.15 7.95 4.60
C GLU A 238 -15.31 7.56 3.12
N LEU A 239 -14.71 6.46 2.68
CA LEU A 239 -14.86 5.98 1.31
C LEU A 239 -16.31 5.63 0.97
N ALA A 240 -17.07 5.00 1.87
CA ALA A 240 -18.48 4.72 1.63
C ALA A 240 -19.32 6.00 1.42
N VAL A 241 -18.95 7.10 2.09
CA VAL A 241 -19.64 8.40 2.01
C VAL A 241 -19.10 9.28 0.86
N HIS A 242 -17.83 9.18 0.52
CA HIS A 242 -17.17 10.12 -0.38
C HIS A 242 -16.79 9.53 -1.74
N TYR A 243 -16.90 8.22 -1.92
CA TYR A 243 -16.56 7.56 -3.18
C TYR A 243 -17.74 7.59 -4.17
N SER A 244 -17.50 8.21 -5.32
CA SER A 244 -18.44 8.26 -6.45
C SER A 244 -17.67 8.23 -7.76
N GLN A 245 -18.15 7.45 -8.74
CA GLN A 245 -17.58 7.41 -10.10
C GLN A 245 -16.05 7.17 -10.13
N ALA A 246 -15.58 6.25 -9.31
CA ALA A 246 -14.17 5.90 -9.15
C ALA A 246 -13.26 6.99 -8.56
N LEU A 247 -13.84 8.04 -7.97
CA LEU A 247 -13.14 9.14 -7.32
C LEU A 247 -13.65 9.30 -5.88
N THR A 248 -12.76 9.61 -4.95
CA THR A 248 -13.14 10.09 -3.61
C THR A 248 -13.17 11.61 -3.66
N GLY A 249 -14.20 12.24 -3.12
CA GLY A 249 -14.17 13.69 -2.92
C GLY A 249 -15.33 14.26 -2.14
N GLY A 250 -15.43 15.59 -2.20
CA GLY A 250 -16.35 16.38 -1.39
C GLY A 250 -17.83 16.12 -1.70
N PRO A 251 -18.72 16.64 -0.84
CA PRO A 251 -20.18 16.52 -1.03
C PRO A 251 -20.67 17.13 -2.36
N ASP A 252 -19.92 18.07 -2.92
CA ASP A 252 -20.16 18.72 -4.21
C ASP A 252 -20.04 17.77 -5.42
N MET A 253 -19.38 16.62 -5.26
CA MET A 253 -19.26 15.59 -6.30
C MET A 253 -20.51 14.73 -6.48
N ARG A 254 -21.50 14.82 -5.57
CA ARG A 254 -22.78 14.08 -5.68
C ARG A 254 -23.84 14.82 -6.50
N GLY A 255 -23.49 15.97 -7.10
CA GLY A 255 -24.39 16.76 -7.96
C GLY A 255 -24.44 16.28 -9.42
N ASN A 256 -25.62 16.34 -10.04
CA ASN A 256 -25.93 15.80 -11.37
C ASN A 256 -25.17 16.49 -12.55
N GLN A 257 -24.34 17.52 -12.30
CA GLN A 257 -23.67 18.33 -13.33
C GLN A 257 -22.14 18.47 -13.18
N ASN A 258 -21.51 17.92 -12.12
CA ASN A 258 -20.08 18.11 -11.84
C ASN A 258 -19.15 16.99 -12.37
N THR A 259 -19.63 16.15 -13.28
CA THR A 259 -18.94 14.92 -13.74
C THR A 259 -17.77 15.14 -14.73
N GLN A 260 -17.28 16.37 -14.92
CA GLN A 260 -16.12 16.63 -15.79
C GLN A 260 -14.75 16.37 -15.12
N SER A 261 -14.72 15.93 -13.86
CA SER A 261 -13.49 15.64 -13.10
C SER A 261 -12.66 14.44 -13.61
N PHE A 262 -13.05 13.81 -14.72
CA PHE A 262 -12.37 12.68 -15.38
C PHE A 262 -10.92 12.95 -15.85
N LYS A 263 -10.37 14.16 -15.68
CA LYS A 263 -8.98 14.50 -16.05
C LYS A 263 -7.94 14.12 -14.98
N GLY A 264 -8.35 13.69 -13.78
CA GLY A 264 -7.44 13.26 -12.71
C GLY A 264 -7.02 11.78 -12.81
N ILE A 265 -6.08 11.44 -13.70
CA ILE A 265 -5.67 10.06 -14.00
C ILE A 265 -4.84 9.36 -12.89
N CYS A 266 -4.59 10.02 -11.76
CA CYS A 266 -3.67 9.55 -10.72
C CYS A 266 -4.27 8.53 -9.73
N SER A 267 -5.57 8.22 -9.80
CA SER A 267 -6.29 7.37 -8.84
C SER A 267 -6.17 5.86 -9.08
N LEU A 268 -5.91 5.43 -10.32
CA LEU A 268 -5.88 4.02 -10.71
C LEU A 268 -4.77 3.20 -10.01
N PRO A 269 -3.50 3.65 -9.94
CA PRO A 269 -2.43 2.87 -9.31
C PRO A 269 -2.58 2.79 -7.78
N GLY A 270 -3.05 3.85 -7.14
CA GLY A 270 -3.26 3.87 -5.69
C GLY A 270 -4.44 2.99 -5.25
N MET A 271 -5.58 3.09 -5.94
CA MET A 271 -6.73 2.23 -5.64
C MET A 271 -6.44 0.77 -5.99
N ALA A 272 -5.68 0.50 -7.06
CA ALA A 272 -5.19 -0.84 -7.36
C ALA A 272 -4.42 -1.48 -6.19
N MET A 273 -3.62 -0.70 -5.43
CA MET A 273 -2.90 -1.22 -4.26
C MET A 273 -3.80 -1.49 -3.05
N VAL A 274 -4.85 -0.68 -2.84
CA VAL A 274 -5.84 -0.89 -1.77
C VAL A 274 -6.71 -2.12 -2.06
N TRP A 275 -7.08 -2.32 -3.33
CA TRP A 275 -7.94 -3.41 -3.78
C TRP A 275 -7.22 -4.77 -3.85
N GLN A 276 -5.91 -4.80 -3.55
CA GLN A 276 -5.11 -6.01 -3.46
C GLN A 276 -5.03 -6.59 -2.04
N GLN A 277 -5.67 -5.98 -1.05
CA GLN A 277 -5.50 -6.33 0.36
C GLN A 277 -6.69 -7.17 0.87
N PRO A 278 -6.46 -8.30 1.58
CA PRO A 278 -7.51 -9.19 2.09
C PRO A 278 -8.28 -8.63 3.30
N PHE A 279 -8.31 -7.32 3.51
CA PHE A 279 -8.75 -6.68 4.76
C PHE A 279 -10.22 -6.96 5.15
N CYS A 280 -11.05 -7.46 4.24
CA CYS A 280 -12.43 -7.86 4.53
C CYS A 280 -12.58 -9.25 5.17
N HIS A 281 -11.50 -9.99 5.44
CA HIS A 281 -11.60 -11.44 5.66
C HIS A 281 -11.71 -11.98 7.08
N GLN A 282 -11.36 -11.25 8.14
CA GLN A 282 -11.24 -11.88 9.46
C GLN A 282 -12.42 -11.69 10.43
N HIS A 283 -13.48 -10.94 10.06
CA HIS A 283 -14.57 -10.61 11.00
C HIS A 283 -15.87 -11.43 10.88
N GLN A 284 -15.84 -12.57 10.18
CA GLN A 284 -16.97 -13.52 10.20
C GLN A 284 -16.72 -14.82 11.00
N GLN A 285 -15.49 -15.11 11.44
CA GLN A 285 -15.22 -16.36 12.18
C GLN A 285 -15.29 -16.27 13.71
N HIS A 286 -15.44 -15.07 14.30
CA HIS A 286 -15.51 -14.91 15.77
C HIS A 286 -16.87 -14.38 16.29
N ARG A 287 -17.94 -14.53 15.51
CA ARG A 287 -19.32 -14.29 15.99
C ARG A 287 -20.12 -15.59 15.99
N GLN A 288 -19.76 -16.51 16.87
CA GLN A 288 -20.68 -17.51 17.42
C GLN A 288 -20.48 -17.58 18.92
N TRP A 289 -21.61 -17.58 19.64
CA TRP A 289 -21.71 -17.81 21.07
C TRP A 289 -21.12 -19.16 21.48
#